data_AF-A0A2N0NTA3-F1
#
_entry.id   AF-A0A2N0NTA3-F1
#
_cell.length_a   1.000
_cell.length_b   1.000
_cell.length_c   1.000
_cell.angle_alpha   90.00
_cell.angle_beta   90.00
_cell.angle_gamma   90.00
#
_symmetry.space_group_name_H-M   'P 1'
#
loop_
_entity.id
_entity.type
_entity.pdbx_description
1 polymer ?
#
loop_
_entity_poly.entity_id
_entity_poly.type
_entity_poly.pdbx_seq_one_letter_code
_entity_poly.pdbx_strand_id
1 'polypeptide(L)'
;ILHRDIRAENVLITHYNTAKLTNFKSSRSYKADTMNQIQNIGQIRYSAPEILKRTPGFKYDNKCEVYSFGILLWEVSEEKTPYENYDLVEITNLVLNKHREQFSENNQMPDEFKNLALDGM
;
A
#
# COMPACT_ATOMS: atom_id res chain seq x y z
N ILE A 1 -13.88 -8.33 -5.89
CA ILE A 1 -12.65 -8.30 -6.71
C ILE A 1 -11.59 -7.64 -5.86
N LEU A 2 -10.34 -8.11 -5.92
CA LEU A 2 -9.18 -7.52 -5.26
C LEU A 2 -8.34 -6.84 -6.34
N HIS A 3 -7.94 -5.59 -6.15
CA HIS A 3 -7.14 -4.78 -7.05
C HIS A 3 -5.68 -5.28 -7.17
N ARG A 4 -5.05 -5.55 -6.02
CA ARG A 4 -3.65 -6.04 -5.87
C ARG A 4 -2.54 -5.08 -6.30
N ASP A 5 -2.86 -3.80 -6.50
CA ASP A 5 -1.92 -2.76 -6.95
C ASP A 5 -2.41 -1.36 -6.51
N ILE A 6 -2.83 -1.22 -5.24
CA ILE A 6 -3.31 0.06 -4.69
C ILE A 6 -2.10 0.95 -4.37
N ARG A 7 -1.97 2.08 -5.07
CA ARG A 7 -0.88 3.06 -4.93
C ARG A 7 -1.18 4.35 -5.70
N ALA A 8 -0.49 5.45 -5.40
CA ALA A 8 -0.82 6.77 -5.97
C ALA A 8 -0.74 6.79 -7.50
N GLU A 9 0.23 6.10 -8.11
CA GLU A 9 0.36 5.95 -9.58
C GLU A 9 -0.91 5.39 -10.25
N ASN A 10 -1.70 4.62 -9.50
CA ASN A 10 -2.94 4.00 -9.98
C ASN A 10 -4.20 4.78 -9.54
N VAL A 11 -4.07 6.00 -9.00
CA VAL A 11 -5.19 6.90 -8.69
C VAL A 11 -5.11 8.12 -9.59
N LEU A 12 -6.08 8.24 -10.50
CA LEU A 12 -6.18 9.37 -11.41
C LEU A 12 -7.16 10.40 -10.89
N ILE A 13 -6.82 11.68 -11.02
CA ILE A 13 -7.72 12.78 -10.70
C ILE A 13 -8.36 13.28 -11.99
N THR A 14 -9.69 13.25 -12.04
CA THR A 14 -10.46 13.80 -13.17
C THR A 14 -10.56 15.32 -13.08
N HIS A 15 -11.02 15.97 -14.16
CA HIS A 15 -11.21 17.43 -14.19
C HIS A 15 -12.26 17.95 -13.19
N TYR A 16 -13.10 17.08 -12.64
CA TYR A 16 -14.04 17.40 -11.57
C TYR A 16 -13.49 17.08 -10.17
N ASN A 17 -12.16 17.04 -9.99
CA ASN A 17 -11.49 16.70 -8.73
C ASN A 17 -11.97 15.37 -8.10
N THR A 18 -12.44 14.44 -8.93
CA THR A 18 -12.85 13.11 -8.48
C THR A 18 -11.69 12.15 -8.70
N ALA A 19 -11.25 11.50 -7.61
CA ALA A 19 -10.26 10.43 -7.65
C ALA A 19 -10.87 9.14 -8.21
N LYS A 20 -10.16 8.47 -9.12
CA LYS A 20 -10.55 7.21 -9.73
C LYS A 20 -9.40 6.21 -9.73
N LEU A 21 -9.66 5.03 -9.19
CA LEU A 21 -8.72 3.91 -9.23
C LEU A 21 -8.64 3.33 -10.65
N THR A 22 -7.42 3.06 -11.13
CA THR A 22 -7.11 2.52 -12.46
C THR A 22 -6.15 1.33 -12.37
N ASN A 23 -5.77 0.75 -13.51
CA ASN A 23 -4.78 -0.34 -13.64
C ASN A 23 -5.21 -1.66 -12.97
N PHE A 24 -6.33 -2.21 -13.43
CA PHE A 24 -6.88 -3.49 -12.97
C PHE A 24 -6.19 -4.75 -13.53
N LYS A 25 -4.98 -4.64 -14.13
CA LYS A 25 -4.27 -5.78 -14.76
C LYS A 25 -3.97 -6.91 -13.77
N SER A 26 -3.67 -6.53 -12.53
CA SER A 26 -3.36 -7.44 -11.42
C SER A 26 -4.62 -7.92 -10.69
N SER A 27 -5.80 -7.38 -11.02
CA SER A 27 -7.01 -7.62 -10.26
C SER A 27 -7.53 -9.03 -10.42
N ARG A 28 -8.05 -9.62 -9.34
CA ARG A 28 -8.54 -11.01 -9.31
C ARG A 28 -9.83 -11.12 -8.52
N SER A 29 -10.60 -12.17 -8.82
CA SER A 29 -11.71 -12.56 -7.94
C SER A 29 -11.16 -13.00 -6.58
N TYR A 30 -11.93 -12.76 -5.52
CA TYR A 30 -11.60 -13.23 -4.17
C TYR A 30 -11.45 -14.76 -4.09
N LYS A 31 -12.12 -15.48 -5.01
CA LYS A 31 -12.07 -16.95 -5.10
C LYS A 31 -10.95 -17.47 -6.00
N ALA A 32 -10.19 -16.60 -6.67
CA ALA A 32 -9.12 -17.02 -7.56
C ALA A 32 -7.92 -17.52 -6.76
N ASP A 33 -7.18 -18.47 -7.31
CA ASP A 33 -5.91 -18.87 -6.72
C ASP A 33 -4.90 -17.72 -6.73
N THR A 34 -4.29 -17.50 -5.59
CA THR A 34 -3.28 -16.47 -5.39
C THR A 34 -1.94 -17.00 -5.84
N MET A 35 -1.56 -16.68 -7.08
CA MET A 35 -0.17 -16.76 -7.49
C MET A 35 0.62 -15.58 -6.89
N ASN A 36 1.80 -15.89 -6.36
CA ASN A 36 2.78 -14.89 -5.95
C ASN A 36 3.13 -14.03 -7.17
N GLN A 37 2.90 -12.73 -7.08
CA GLN A 37 3.24 -11.79 -8.13
C GLN A 37 4.66 -11.31 -7.90
N ILE A 38 5.48 -11.29 -8.96
CA ILE A 38 6.76 -10.58 -8.92
C ILE A 38 6.43 -9.09 -8.82
N GLN A 39 6.81 -8.47 -7.70
CA GLN A 39 6.59 -7.06 -7.45
C GLN A 39 7.85 -6.27 -7.76
N ASN A 40 7.68 -5.12 -8.42
CA ASN A 40 8.75 -4.13 -8.55
C ASN A 40 8.87 -3.28 -7.27
N ILE A 41 9.92 -2.45 -7.16
CA ILE A 41 10.13 -1.61 -5.97
C ILE A 41 8.94 -0.70 -5.67
N GLY A 42 8.31 -0.14 -6.70
CA GLY A 42 7.14 0.72 -6.53
C GLY A 42 5.94 -0.02 -5.96
N GLN A 43 5.78 -1.33 -6.21
CA GLN A 43 4.74 -2.14 -5.60
C GLN A 43 5.09 -2.58 -4.17
N ILE A 44 6.37 -2.90 -3.92
CA ILE A 44 6.87 -3.33 -2.61
C ILE A 44 6.65 -2.25 -1.54
N ARG A 45 6.79 -0.97 -1.88
CA ARG A 45 6.54 0.17 -0.99
C ARG A 45 5.15 0.15 -0.34
N TYR A 46 4.15 -0.47 -0.97
CA TYR A 46 2.76 -0.55 -0.51
C TYR A 46 2.38 -1.96 -0.04
N SER A 47 3.32 -2.91 -0.03
CA SER A 47 3.01 -4.31 0.27
C SER A 47 2.95 -4.58 1.76
N ALA A 48 1.89 -5.27 2.16
CA ALA A 48 1.69 -5.74 3.53
C ALA A 48 2.80 -6.72 3.99
N PRO A 49 3.13 -6.76 5.29
CA PRO A 49 4.21 -7.60 5.83
C PRO A 49 4.03 -9.09 5.50
N GLU A 50 2.80 -9.60 5.47
CA GLU A 50 2.50 -10.98 5.15
C GLU A 50 2.74 -11.34 3.67
N ILE A 51 2.62 -10.36 2.77
CA ILE A 51 3.03 -10.47 1.36
C ILE A 51 4.55 -10.49 1.25
N LEU A 52 5.23 -9.59 1.95
CA LEU A 52 6.70 -9.48 1.92
C LEU A 52 7.39 -10.69 2.56
N LYS A 53 6.81 -11.24 3.63
CA LYS A 53 7.29 -12.46 4.29
C LYS A 53 7.20 -13.71 3.40
N ARG A 54 6.37 -13.65 2.33
CA ARG A 54 6.07 -14.79 1.44
C ARG A 54 5.64 -16.03 2.22
N THR A 55 4.77 -15.83 3.22
CA THR A 55 4.30 -16.91 4.08
C THR A 55 3.68 -18.03 3.24
N PRO A 56 4.20 -19.27 3.30
CA PRO A 56 3.67 -20.38 2.50
C PRO A 56 2.17 -20.58 2.75
N GLY A 57 1.39 -20.70 1.67
CA GLY A 57 -0.06 -20.89 1.75
C GLY A 57 -0.86 -19.63 2.10
N PHE A 58 -0.21 -18.48 2.32
CA PHE A 58 -0.93 -17.22 2.48
C PHE A 58 -1.64 -16.83 1.19
N LYS A 59 -2.91 -16.43 1.31
CA LYS A 59 -3.72 -15.93 0.20
C LYS A 59 -3.92 -14.43 0.39
N TYR A 60 -3.55 -13.65 -0.63
CA TYR A 60 -3.87 -12.22 -0.71
C TYR A 60 -5.36 -12.00 -0.48
N ASP A 61 -5.71 -11.11 0.45
CA ASP A 61 -7.07 -10.79 0.85
C ASP A 61 -7.28 -9.27 0.95
N ASN A 62 -8.41 -8.85 1.53
CA ASN A 62 -8.74 -7.44 1.71
C ASN A 62 -7.86 -6.73 2.75
N LYS A 63 -7.21 -7.46 3.67
CA LYS A 63 -6.31 -6.84 4.65
C LYS A 63 -5.03 -6.34 3.98
N CYS A 64 -4.55 -7.07 2.98
CA CYS A 64 -3.46 -6.57 2.14
C CYS A 64 -3.83 -5.28 1.38
N GLU A 65 -5.08 -5.13 0.92
CA GLU A 65 -5.53 -3.90 0.25
C GLU A 65 -5.64 -2.72 1.20
N VAL A 66 -6.12 -2.96 2.43
CA VAL A 66 -6.21 -1.94 3.48
C VAL A 66 -4.82 -1.44 3.86
N TYR A 67 -3.83 -2.33 3.96
CA TYR A 67 -2.44 -1.93 4.19
C TYR A 67 -1.92 -1.00 3.09
N SER A 68 -2.08 -1.42 1.83
CA SER A 68 -1.66 -0.60 0.68
C SER A 68 -2.36 0.76 0.64
N PHE A 69 -3.64 0.79 1.04
CA PHE A 69 -4.40 2.04 1.17
C PHE A 69 -3.87 2.94 2.30
N GLY A 70 -3.43 2.38 3.43
CA GLY A 70 -2.80 3.15 4.50
C GLY A 70 -1.51 3.85 4.06
N ILE A 71 -0.66 3.15 3.30
CA ILE A 71 0.54 3.74 2.69
C ILE A 71 0.16 4.83 1.68
N LEU A 72 -0.88 4.62 0.87
CA LEU A 72 -1.40 5.63 -0.06
C LEU A 72 -1.89 6.89 0.66
N LEU A 73 -2.62 6.74 1.77
CA LEU A 73 -3.05 7.88 2.58
C LEU A 73 -1.85 8.65 3.12
N TRP A 74 -0.83 7.95 3.63
CA TRP A 74 0.40 8.58 4.07
C TRP A 74 1.09 9.35 2.95
N GLU A 75 1.26 8.76 1.77
CA GLU A 75 1.90 9.38 0.61
C GLU A 75 1.20 10.67 0.18
N VAL A 76 -0.14 10.64 0.10
CA VAL A 76 -0.94 11.82 -0.24
C VAL A 76 -0.82 12.91 0.84
N SER A 77 -0.73 12.49 2.11
CA SER A 77 -0.63 13.38 3.26
C SER A 77 0.71 14.11 3.37
N GLU A 78 1.78 13.38 3.09
CA GLU A 78 3.16 13.83 3.28
C GLU A 78 3.78 14.37 2.00
N GLU A 79 3.14 14.11 0.86
CA GLU A 79 3.65 14.45 -0.48
C GLU A 79 5.06 13.91 -0.72
N LYS A 80 5.32 12.70 -0.21
CA LYS A 80 6.63 12.01 -0.26
C LYS A 80 6.51 10.61 -0.82
N THR A 81 7.58 10.12 -1.42
CA THR A 81 7.68 8.72 -1.83
C THR A 81 7.82 7.83 -0.57
N PRO A 82 6.95 6.81 -0.36
CA PRO A 82 7.07 5.92 0.80
C PRO A 82 8.42 5.22 0.80
N TYR A 83 9.17 5.28 1.90
CA TYR A 83 10.49 4.68 2.06
C TYR A 83 11.53 5.15 1.03
N GLU A 84 11.46 6.39 0.54
CA GLU A 84 12.21 6.92 -0.62
C GLU A 84 13.68 6.49 -0.68
N ASN A 85 14.38 6.53 0.46
CA ASN A 85 15.82 6.31 0.57
C ASN A 85 16.23 4.85 0.81
N TYR A 86 15.30 3.91 0.71
CA TYR A 86 15.53 2.49 0.98
C TYR A 86 15.39 1.63 -0.28
N ASP A 87 16.25 0.63 -0.40
CA ASP A 87 16.14 -0.41 -1.41
C ASP A 87 15.07 -1.48 -1.05
N LEU A 88 14.84 -2.42 -1.96
CA LEU A 88 13.82 -3.46 -1.78
C LEU A 88 14.04 -4.31 -0.51
N VAL A 89 15.29 -4.64 -0.20
CA VAL A 89 15.66 -5.48 0.93
C VAL A 89 15.50 -4.69 2.23
N GLU A 90 15.93 -3.43 2.25
CA GLU A 90 15.78 -2.52 3.37
C GLU A 90 14.32 -2.26 3.71
N ILE A 91 13.48 -1.95 2.71
CA ILE A 91 12.02 -1.77 2.89
C ILE A 91 11.41 -3.04 3.47
N THR A 92 11.76 -4.21 2.92
CA THR A 92 11.26 -5.50 3.41
C THR A 92 11.61 -5.69 4.88
N ASN A 93 12.86 -5.46 5.26
CA ASN A 93 13.31 -5.60 6.65
C ASN A 93 12.62 -4.62 7.59
N LEU A 94 12.46 -3.36 7.19
CA LEU A 94 11.75 -2.34 7.98
C LEU A 94 10.30 -2.75 8.23
N VAL A 95 9.57 -3.10 7.17
CA VAL A 95 8.16 -3.46 7.26
C VAL A 95 7.96 -4.71 8.13
N LEU A 96 8.80 -5.75 7.96
CA LEU A 96 8.76 -6.96 8.77
C LEU A 96 9.11 -6.73 10.24
N ASN A 97 9.96 -5.75 10.54
CA ASN A 97 10.28 -5.29 11.89
C ASN A 97 9.27 -4.28 12.46
N LYS A 98 8.09 -4.18 11.84
CA LYS A 98 6.98 -3.30 12.26
C LYS A 98 7.28 -1.81 12.18
N HIS A 99 8.34 -1.40 11.48
CA HIS A 99 8.54 0.01 11.16
C HIS A 99 7.48 0.46 10.15
N ARG A 100 6.93 1.65 10.37
CA ARG A 100 6.00 2.34 9.47
C ARG A 100 6.42 3.79 9.36
N GLU A 101 6.24 4.33 8.16
CA GLU A 101 6.37 5.76 7.93
C GLU A 101 5.46 6.54 8.89
N GLN A 102 5.99 7.63 9.45
CA GLN A 102 5.28 8.46 10.40
C GLN A 102 4.76 9.72 9.70
N PHE A 103 3.60 10.21 10.13
CA PHE A 103 3.14 11.54 9.73
C PHE A 103 4.02 12.59 10.41
N SER A 104 4.34 13.68 9.71
CA SER A 104 5.09 14.78 10.28
C SER A 104 4.28 15.51 11.36
N GLU A 105 4.95 16.15 12.31
CA GLU A 105 4.29 16.88 13.40
C GLU A 105 3.38 18.01 12.90
N ASN A 106 3.73 18.61 11.76
CA ASN A 106 2.97 19.66 11.10
C ASN A 106 1.94 19.14 10.08
N ASN A 107 1.74 17.83 9.99
CA ASN A 107 0.83 17.24 9.02
C ASN A 107 -0.63 17.63 9.30
N GLN A 108 -1.32 18.15 8.29
CA GLN A 108 -2.70 18.67 8.40
C GLN A 108 -3.80 17.64 8.20
N MET A 109 -3.48 16.37 7.90
CA MET A 109 -4.47 15.30 7.78
C MET A 109 -5.22 15.15 9.12
N PRO A 110 -6.56 15.11 9.10
CA PRO A 110 -7.36 14.83 10.28
C PRO A 110 -6.95 13.51 10.97
N ASP A 111 -6.98 13.49 12.30
CA ASP A 111 -6.53 12.35 13.10
C ASP A 111 -7.30 11.06 12.78
N GLU A 112 -8.59 11.15 12.41
CA GLU A 112 -9.38 10.00 11.97
C GLU A 112 -8.74 9.28 10.78
N PHE A 113 -8.20 10.02 9.80
CA PHE A 113 -7.54 9.44 8.64
C PHE A 113 -6.11 8.98 8.95
N LYS A 114 -5.40 9.66 9.86
CA LYS A 114 -4.10 9.19 10.37
C LYS A 114 -4.25 7.85 11.09
N ASN A 115 -5.25 7.74 11.98
CA ASN A 115 -5.57 6.50 12.68
C ASN A 115 -6.00 5.42 11.70
N LEU A 116 -6.84 5.73 10.71
CA LEU A 116 -7.20 4.76 9.67
C LEU A 116 -5.99 4.22 8.90
N ALA A 117 -5.05 5.09 8.55
CA ALA A 117 -3.82 4.70 7.86
C ALA A 117 -2.95 3.80 8.76
N LEU A 118 -2.79 4.16 10.03
CA LEU A 118 -1.96 3.43 11.00
C LEU A 118 -2.60 2.10 11.44
N ASP A 119 -3.91 2.05 11.66
CA ASP A 119 -4.67 0.85 12.03
C ASP A 119 -4.72 -0.17 10.89
N GLY A 120 -4.62 0.31 9.65
CA GLY A 120 -4.50 -0.52 8.46
C GLY A 120 -3.10 -1.10 8.24
N MET A 121 -2.09 -0.59 8.95
CA MET A 121 -0.66 -0.89 8.77
C MET A 121 -0.05 -1.77 9.87
#